data_AF-A0A1I3M2N8-F1
#
_entry.id   AF-A0A1I3M2N8-F1
#
_cell.length_a   1.000
_cell.length_b   1.000
_cell.length_c   1.000
_cell.angle_alpha   90.00
_cell.angle_beta   90.00
_cell.angle_gamma   90.00
#
_symmetry.space_group_name_H-M   'P 1'
#
loop_
_entity.id
_entity.type
_entity.pdbx_description
1 polymer ?
#
loop_
_entity_poly.entity_id
_entity_poly.type
_entity_poly.pdbx_seq_one_letter_code
_entity_poly.pdbx_strand_id
1 'polypeptide(L)'
;MAVQTKAPPDAIFRDADYGIVEDLRAALVVARDGDAILEEEMTDRIRDMSYAMTQRLAGYLVRSACGAIDAVIRATDREGSIAFAEHEIEKLENMIWSMGSSSAA
;
A
#
# COMPACT_ATOMS: atom_id res chain seq x y z
N MET A 1 -4.90 4.90 39.36
CA MET A 1 -5.86 4.49 38.32
C MET A 1 -5.29 4.93 36.98
N ALA A 2 -4.88 4.00 36.13
CA ALA A 2 -4.33 4.32 34.81
C ALA A 2 -5.48 4.74 33.89
N VAL A 3 -5.41 5.96 33.35
CA VAL A 3 -6.30 6.43 32.29
C VAL A 3 -5.93 5.66 31.03
N GLN A 4 -6.71 4.65 30.68
CA GLN A 4 -6.67 4.08 29.33
C GLN A 4 -7.19 5.15 28.38
N THR A 5 -6.27 5.92 27.80
CA THR A 5 -6.55 6.72 26.61
C THR A 5 -6.81 5.74 25.47
N LYS A 6 -8.07 5.34 25.31
CA LYS A 6 -8.51 4.62 24.10
C LYS A 6 -8.22 5.55 22.93
N ALA A 7 -7.21 5.21 22.14
CA ALA A 7 -6.89 5.96 20.93
C ALA A 7 -8.18 6.09 20.09
N PRO A 8 -8.45 7.26 19.51
CA PRO A 8 -9.60 7.41 18.63
C PRO A 8 -9.51 6.35 17.53
N PRO A 9 -10.64 5.75 17.10
CA PRO A 9 -10.64 4.69 16.10
C PRO A 9 -9.78 5.07 14.88
N ASP A 10 -9.84 6.34 14.46
CA ASP A 10 -9.09 6.89 13.32
C ASP A 10 -7.57 6.86 13.48
N ALA A 11 -7.03 6.87 14.70
CA ALA A 11 -5.59 6.76 14.94
C ALA A 11 -5.06 5.34 14.75
N ILE A 12 -5.85 4.33 15.12
CA ILE A 12 -5.48 2.91 14.91
C ILE A 12 -5.57 2.55 13.42
N PHE A 13 -6.55 3.13 12.70
CA PHE A 13 -6.66 2.96 11.25
C PHE A 13 -5.51 3.64 10.49
N ARG A 14 -5.08 4.83 10.93
CA ARG A 14 -3.92 5.51 10.35
C ARG A 14 -2.66 4.64 10.38
N ASP A 15 -2.31 4.04 11.51
CA ASP A 15 -1.08 3.23 11.62
C ASP A 15 -1.13 1.97 10.74
N ALA A 16 -2.29 1.33 10.62
CA ALA A 16 -2.49 0.19 9.74
C ALA A 16 -2.42 0.57 8.24
N ASP A 17 -2.93 1.76 7.89
CA ASP A 17 -2.91 2.28 6.51
C ASP A 17 -1.52 2.79 6.11
N TYR A 18 -0.70 3.31 7.03
CA TYR A 18 0.70 3.63 6.72
C TYR A 18 1.54 2.36 6.52
N GLY A 19 1.27 1.31 7.29
CA GLY A 19 1.93 0.01 7.14
C GLY A 19 1.77 -0.57 5.73
N ILE A 20 0.59 -0.43 5.11
CA ILE A 20 0.36 -0.97 3.75
C ILE A 20 1.20 -0.26 2.68
N VAL A 21 1.49 1.04 2.86
CA VAL A 21 2.33 1.80 1.93
C VAL A 21 3.78 1.34 2.04
N GLU A 22 4.27 1.11 3.26
CA GLU A 22 5.60 0.56 3.51
C GLU A 22 5.74 -0.86 2.94
N ASP A 23 4.73 -1.71 3.13
CA ASP A 23 4.70 -3.07 2.57
C ASP A 23 4.73 -3.07 1.04
N LEU A 24 3.96 -2.18 0.39
CA LEU A 24 3.99 -1.99 -1.06
C LEU A 24 5.36 -1.51 -1.55
N ARG A 25 6.00 -0.58 -0.84
CA ARG A 25 7.35 -0.11 -1.19
C ARG A 25 8.38 -1.22 -1.03
N ALA A 26 8.27 -2.05 0.00
CA ALA A 26 9.14 -3.20 0.19
C ALA A 26 8.94 -4.24 -0.93
N ALA A 27 7.69 -4.54 -1.31
CA ALA A 27 7.39 -5.43 -2.44
C ALA A 27 7.97 -4.89 -3.76
N LEU A 28 7.90 -3.58 -3.99
CA LEU A 28 8.52 -2.95 -5.16
C LEU A 28 10.05 -3.08 -5.16
N VAL A 29 10.72 -2.99 -4.01
CA VAL A 29 12.17 -3.23 -3.91
C VAL A 29 12.50 -4.67 -4.30
N VAL A 30 11.75 -5.64 -3.79
CA VAL A 30 11.91 -7.06 -4.15
C VAL A 30 11.69 -7.28 -5.66
N ALA A 31 10.66 -6.66 -6.24
CA ALA A 31 10.41 -6.71 -7.67
C ALA A 31 11.56 -6.11 -8.50
N ARG A 32 12.16 -5.01 -8.03
CA ARG A 32 13.34 -4.37 -8.64
C ARG A 32 14.56 -5.29 -8.61
N ASP A 33 14.74 -6.04 -7.54
CA ASP A 33 15.81 -7.03 -7.40
C ASP A 33 15.54 -8.29 -8.24
N GLY A 34 14.30 -8.46 -8.73
CA GLY A 34 13.91 -9.54 -9.64
C GLY A 34 13.56 -10.85 -8.93
N ASP A 35 13.32 -10.81 -7.63
CA ASP A 35 12.88 -11.98 -6.86
C ASP A 35 11.35 -12.15 -7.00
N ALA A 36 10.96 -12.93 -8.00
CA ALA A 36 9.55 -13.16 -8.32
C ALA A 36 8.79 -13.94 -7.26
N ILE A 37 9.46 -14.84 -6.52
CA ILE A 37 8.79 -15.66 -5.52
C ILE A 37 8.45 -14.80 -4.30
N LEU A 38 9.43 -14.04 -3.81
CA LEU A 38 9.20 -13.18 -2.67
C LEU A 38 8.25 -12.03 -3.01
N GLU A 39 8.33 -11.48 -4.22
CA GLU A 39 7.39 -10.45 -4.69
C GLU A 39 5.95 -10.97 -4.67
N GLU A 40 5.69 -12.14 -5.26
CA GLU A 40 4.36 -12.76 -5.29
C GLU A 40 3.83 -13.02 -3.87
N GLU A 41 4.65 -13.59 -2.98
CA GLU A 41 4.26 -13.81 -1.59
C GLU A 41 3.88 -12.51 -0.86
N MET A 42 4.59 -11.41 -1.13
CA MET A 42 4.31 -10.12 -0.52
C MET A 42 3.05 -9.50 -1.11
N THR A 43 2.91 -9.47 -2.44
CA THR A 43 1.74 -8.85 -3.09
C THR A 43 0.46 -9.63 -2.81
N ASP A 44 0.50 -10.94 -2.62
CA ASP A 44 -0.66 -11.73 -2.18
C ASP A 44 -1.11 -11.39 -0.75
N ARG A 45 -0.17 -11.28 0.20
CA ARG A 45 -0.51 -10.86 1.57
C ARG A 45 -1.10 -9.45 1.60
N ILE A 46 -0.55 -8.53 0.81
CA ILE A 46 -1.05 -7.16 0.67
C ILE A 46 -2.46 -7.16 0.05
N ARG A 47 -2.72 -7.98 -0.97
CA ARG A 47 -4.06 -8.15 -1.57
C ARG A 47 -5.06 -8.65 -0.53
N ASP A 48 -4.69 -9.64 0.29
CA ASP A 48 -5.55 -10.15 1.35
C ASP A 48 -5.94 -9.06 2.35
N MET A 49 -4.97 -8.24 2.78
CA MET A 49 -5.22 -7.08 3.64
C MET A 49 -6.16 -6.07 2.98
N SER A 50 -6.04 -5.86 1.66
CA SER A 50 -6.89 -4.94 0.90
C SER A 50 -8.38 -5.28 0.94
N TYR A 51 -8.74 -6.55 1.16
CA TYR A 51 -10.13 -6.99 1.28
C TYR A 51 -10.72 -6.71 2.67
N ALA A 52 -9.88 -6.56 3.69
CA ALA A 52 -10.30 -6.20 5.04
C ALA A 52 -10.46 -4.67 5.23
N MET A 53 -10.02 -3.86 4.27
CA MET A 53 -10.12 -2.41 4.34
C MET A 53 -11.58 -1.94 4.27
N THR A 54 -11.96 -1.06 5.20
CA THR A 54 -13.29 -0.45 5.25
C THR A 54 -13.52 0.57 4.14
N GLN A 55 -12.48 1.32 3.77
CA GLN A 55 -12.50 2.26 2.66
C GLN A 55 -12.30 1.52 1.33
N ARG A 56 -13.37 1.36 0.56
CA ARG A 56 -13.32 0.64 -0.73
C ARG A 56 -12.28 1.22 -1.70
N LEU A 57 -12.18 2.54 -1.77
CA LEU A 57 -11.22 3.21 -2.64
C LEU A 57 -9.77 2.87 -2.25
N ALA A 58 -9.46 2.81 -0.95
CA ALA A 58 -8.16 2.38 -0.45
C ALA A 58 -7.83 0.97 -0.94
N GLY A 59 -8.75 0.03 -0.73
CA GLY A 59 -8.56 -1.35 -1.19
C GLY A 59 -8.36 -1.47 -2.71
N TYR A 60 -9.04 -0.63 -3.52
CA TYR A 60 -8.80 -0.60 -4.97
C TYR A 60 -7.42 -0.09 -5.32
N LEU A 61 -6.95 0.99 -4.69
CA LEU A 61 -5.61 1.53 -4.95
C LEU A 61 -4.51 0.55 -4.52
N VAL A 62 -4.68 -0.13 -3.39
CA VAL A 62 -3.75 -1.19 -2.96
C VAL A 62 -3.64 -2.30 -4.02
N ARG A 63 -4.77 -2.81 -4.53
CA ARG A 63 -4.77 -3.85 -5.58
C ARG A 63 -4.19 -3.35 -6.91
N SER A 64 -4.41 -2.08 -7.24
CA SER A 64 -3.82 -1.44 -8.42
C SER A 64 -2.29 -1.38 -8.31
N ALA A 65 -1.78 -0.95 -7.15
CA ALA A 65 -0.35 -0.94 -6.86
C ALA A 65 0.27 -2.34 -6.91
N CYS A 66 -0.40 -3.35 -6.34
CA CYS A 66 0.05 -4.74 -6.44
C CYS A 66 0.18 -5.19 -7.91
N GLY A 67 -0.85 -4.94 -8.73
CA GLY A 67 -0.79 -5.30 -10.15
C GLY A 67 0.32 -4.57 -10.93
N ALA A 68 0.64 -3.33 -10.55
CA ALA A 68 1.76 -2.59 -11.11
C ALA A 68 3.12 -3.18 -10.69
N ILE A 69 3.25 -3.64 -9.44
CA ILE A 69 4.45 -4.32 -8.93
C ILE A 69 4.66 -5.65 -9.65
N ASP A 70 3.64 -6.50 -9.79
CA ASP A 70 3.77 -7.78 -10.50
C ASP A 70 4.25 -7.57 -11.95
N ALA A 71 3.87 -6.44 -12.57
CA ALA A 71 4.23 -6.11 -13.94
C ALA A 71 5.73 -5.78 -14.08
N VAL A 72 6.39 -5.25 -13.05
CA VAL A 72 7.83 -4.90 -13.07
C VAL A 72 8.71 -6.09 -13.44
N ILE A 73 8.37 -7.29 -12.95
CA ILE A 73 9.15 -8.51 -13.19
C ILE A 73 9.00 -8.99 -14.64
N ARG A 74 7.82 -8.82 -15.23
CA ARG A 74 7.47 -9.36 -16.55
C ARG A 74 7.67 -8.36 -17.70
N ALA A 75 7.92 -7.09 -17.39
CA ALA A 75 7.97 -6.03 -18.38
C ALA A 75 9.27 -6.00 -19.18
N THR A 76 9.14 -5.75 -20.49
CA THR A 76 10.27 -5.44 -21.38
C THR A 76 10.86 -4.06 -21.07
N ASP A 77 10.01 -3.08 -20.74
CA ASP A 77 10.41 -1.77 -20.22
C ASP A 77 10.32 -1.77 -18.70
N ARG A 78 11.43 -2.15 -18.07
CA ARG A 78 11.53 -2.28 -16.61
C ARG A 78 11.49 -0.92 -15.91
N GLU A 79 12.17 0.10 -16.46
CA GLU A 79 12.20 1.45 -15.87
C GLU A 79 10.82 2.10 -15.91
N GLY A 80 10.12 2.03 -17.06
CA GLY A 80 8.76 2.55 -17.17
C GLY A 80 7.78 1.83 -16.24
N SER A 81 7.93 0.52 -16.06
CA SER A 81 7.08 -0.26 -15.15
C SER A 81 7.34 0.05 -13.68
N ILE A 82 8.60 0.29 -13.31
CA ILE A 82 8.95 0.75 -11.96
C ILE A 82 8.34 2.13 -11.69
N ALA A 83 8.50 3.08 -12.60
CA ALA A 83 7.94 4.43 -12.44
C ALA A 83 6.41 4.39 -12.33
N PHE A 84 5.76 3.50 -13.07
CA PHE A 84 4.31 3.29 -12.96
C PHE A 84 3.92 2.71 -11.60
N ALA A 85 4.65 1.71 -11.09
CA ALA A 85 4.40 1.14 -9.76
C ALA A 85 4.60 2.18 -8.64
N GLU A 86 5.64 3.01 -8.72
CA GLU A 86 5.85 4.13 -7.79
C GLU A 86 4.66 5.10 -7.81
N HIS A 87 4.19 5.48 -9.00
CA HIS A 87 3.03 6.36 -9.15
C HIS A 87 1.76 5.78 -8.55
N GLU A 88 1.51 4.47 -8.68
CA GLU A 88 0.35 3.83 -8.06
C GLU A 88 0.43 3.83 -6.52
N ILE A 89 1.63 3.64 -5.96
CA ILE A 89 1.87 3.74 -4.50
C ILE A 89 1.66 5.19 -4.02
N GLU A 90 2.16 6.19 -4.76
CA GLU A 90 2.00 7.61 -4.43
C GLU A 90 0.53 8.05 -4.43
N LYS A 91 -0.31 7.51 -5.34
CA LYS A 91 -1.76 7.78 -5.31
C LYS A 91 -2.38 7.33 -3.99
N LEU A 92 -2.03 6.14 -3.52
CA LEU A 92 -2.53 5.61 -2.25
C LEU A 92 -2.06 6.46 -1.07
N GLU A 93 -0.76 6.81 -1.04
CA GLU A 93 -0.18 7.65 0.00
C GLU A 93 -0.84 9.03 0.06
N ASN A 94 -1.01 9.69 -1.09
CA ASN A 94 -1.72 10.96 -1.20
C ASN A 94 -3.18 10.84 -0.72
N MET A 95 -3.86 9.74 -1.04
CA MET A 95 -5.23 9.50 -0.60
C MET A 95 -5.30 9.37 0.93
N ILE A 96 -4.43 8.54 1.53
CA ILE A 96 -4.35 8.36 3.00
C ILE A 96 -4.07 9.69 3.69
N TRP A 97 -3.11 10.46 3.16
CA TRP A 97 -2.78 11.78 3.68
C TRP A 97 -3.98 12.74 3.62
N SER A 98 -4.68 12.79 2.47
CA SER A 98 -5.84 13.65 2.26
C SER A 98 -7.00 13.35 3.22
N MET A 99 -7.25 12.08 3.51
CA MET A 99 -8.26 11.67 4.50
C MET A 99 -7.84 12.09 5.91
N GLY A 100 -6.54 11.98 6.20
CA GLY A 100 -5.97 12.42 7.45
C GLY A 100 -6.13 13.93 7.71
N SER A 101 -6.00 14.77 6.68
CA SER A 101 -6.19 16.22 6.80
C SER A 101 -7.67 16.63 6.86
N SER A 102 -8.58 15.89 6.22
CA SER A 102 -10.02 16.18 6.26
C SER A 102 -10.67 15.97 7.63
N SER A 103 -10.07 15.19 8.52
CA SER A 103 -10.58 14.96 9.88
C SER A 103 -10.23 16.09 10.88
N ALA A 104 -9.43 17.09 10.49
CA ALA A 104 -8.94 18.15 11.38
C ALA A 104 -9.57 19.54 11.14
N ALA A 105 -10.63 19.61 10.30
CA ALA A 105 -11.33 20.85 9.93
C ALA A 105 -12.73 20.92 10.55
#